data_AF-A0A388PQ20-F1
#
_entry.id   AF-A0A388PQ20-F1
#
_cell.length_a   1.000
_cell.length_b   1.000
_cell.length_c   1.000
_cell.angle_alpha   90.00
_cell.angle_beta   90.00
_cell.angle_gamma   90.00
#
_symmetry.space_group_name_H-M   'P 1'
#
loop_
_entity.id
_entity.type
_entity.pdbx_description
1 polymer ?
#
loop_
_entity_poly.entity_id
_entity_poly.type
_entity_poly.pdbx_seq_one_letter_code
_entity_poly.pdbx_strand_id
1 'polypeptide(L)'
;MGCALKPAELLQQTLAIEATLGRLRTSNRNGPRTLDIDLLFWEGGTVDTPELTLPHPRWMERGFVTVPLRHLLQAPALASTTVWDWLRREVPLAPAGEDGLRAWHGSTPWRPTPG
;
A
#
# COMPACT_ATOMS: atom_id res chain seq x y z
N MET A 1 -0.59 17.92 -3.84
CA MET A 1 -1.08 18.06 -2.46
C MET A 1 -0.76 16.78 -1.72
N GLY A 2 -0.09 16.86 -0.58
CA GLY A 2 0.23 15.71 0.28
C GLY A 2 -0.92 15.36 1.23
N CYS A 3 -0.72 14.33 2.06
CA CYS A 3 -1.67 13.96 3.10
C CYS A 3 -1.58 14.96 4.27
N ALA A 4 -2.72 15.48 4.74
CA ALA A 4 -2.77 16.40 5.88
C ALA A 4 -2.75 15.68 7.25
N LEU A 5 -2.90 14.35 7.26
CA LEU A 5 -2.93 13.53 8.47
C LEU A 5 -1.51 13.09 8.86
N LYS A 6 -1.25 12.96 10.15
CA LYS A 6 -0.05 12.30 10.66
C LYS A 6 -0.12 10.79 10.41
N PRO A 7 1.01 10.05 10.37
CA PRO A 7 1.02 8.62 10.12
C PRO A 7 0.09 7.80 11.03
N ALA A 8 0.07 8.11 12.33
CA ALA A 8 -0.80 7.43 13.29
C ALA A 8 -2.29 7.69 13.01
N GLU A 9 -2.65 8.92 12.65
CA GLU A 9 -4.03 9.30 12.30
C GLU A 9 -4.46 8.62 11.00
N LEU A 10 -3.57 8.60 10.00
CA LEU A 10 -3.80 7.91 8.74
C LEU A 10 -4.01 6.40 8.96
N LEU A 11 -3.21 5.77 9.82
CA LEU A 11 -3.40 4.36 10.21
C LEU A 11 -4.77 4.14 10.85
N GLN A 12 -5.22 5.01 11.75
CA GLN A 12 -6.56 4.86 12.33
C GLN A 12 -7.66 4.97 11.26
N GLN A 13 -7.51 5.87 10.29
CA GLN A 13 -8.46 6.02 9.19
C GLN A 13 -8.49 4.78 8.28
N THR A 14 -7.34 4.20 7.94
CA THR A 14 -7.32 2.97 7.12
C THR A 14 -7.98 1.81 7.85
N LEU A 15 -7.71 1.63 9.15
CA LEU A 15 -8.37 0.62 9.97
C LEU A 15 -9.89 0.84 10.07
N ALA A 16 -10.35 2.08 10.15
CA ALA A 16 -11.78 2.40 10.17
C ALA A 16 -12.47 2.07 8.82
N ILE A 17 -11.80 2.34 7.70
CA ILE A 17 -12.29 1.97 6.37
C ILE A 17 -12.42 0.46 6.25
N GLU A 18 -11.42 -0.30 6.66
CA GLU A 18 -11.47 -1.76 6.65
C GLU A 18 -12.62 -2.31 7.50
N ALA A 19 -12.82 -1.75 8.69
CA ALA A 19 -13.92 -2.13 9.57
C ALA A 19 -15.29 -1.84 8.91
N THR A 20 -15.43 -0.68 8.28
CA THR A 20 -16.64 -0.27 7.55
C THR A 20 -16.94 -1.22 6.38
N LEU A 21 -15.90 -1.72 5.72
CA LEU A 21 -16.00 -2.70 4.64
C LEU A 21 -16.07 -4.16 5.12
N GLY A 22 -16.32 -4.38 6.42
CA GLY A 22 -16.63 -5.68 6.97
C GLY A 22 -15.42 -6.53 7.33
N ARG A 23 -14.22 -5.94 7.52
CA ARG A 23 -13.08 -6.67 8.10
C ARG A 23 -13.38 -7.03 9.56
N LEU A 24 -13.64 -8.31 9.81
CA LEU A 24 -13.76 -8.88 11.17
C LEU A 24 -12.38 -9.31 11.67
N ARG A 25 -11.90 -8.71 12.77
CA ARG A 25 -10.67 -9.16 13.43
C ARG A 25 -10.94 -10.45 14.22
N THR A 26 -10.73 -11.58 13.56
CA THR A 26 -10.80 -12.91 14.19
C THR A 26 -9.45 -13.29 14.81
N SER A 27 -9.43 -14.35 15.62
CA SER A 27 -8.20 -14.89 16.23
C SER A 27 -7.18 -15.40 15.21
N ASN A 28 -7.59 -15.67 13.96
CA ASN A 28 -6.69 -16.08 12.89
C ASN A 28 -6.04 -14.85 12.22
N ARG A 29 -4.79 -14.57 12.59
CA ARG A 29 -4.00 -13.46 12.05
C ARG A 29 -3.90 -13.44 10.52
N ASN A 30 -3.91 -14.61 9.88
CA ASN A 30 -3.75 -14.80 8.44
C ASN A 30 -5.03 -15.32 7.76
N GLY A 31 -6.19 -15.15 8.40
CA GLY A 31 -7.47 -15.49 7.80
C GLY A 31 -7.81 -14.59 6.59
N PRO A 32 -8.75 -15.02 5.73
CA PRO A 32 -9.23 -14.20 4.62
C PRO A 32 -9.76 -12.85 5.13
N ARG A 33 -9.51 -11.77 4.38
CA ARG A 33 -9.97 -10.42 4.69
C ARG A 33 -10.77 -9.86 3.52
N THR A 34 -11.81 -9.08 3.81
CA THR A 34 -12.56 -8.35 2.79
C THR A 34 -11.71 -7.27 2.11
N LEU A 35 -10.89 -6.58 2.90
CA LEU A 35 -9.92 -5.58 2.45
C LEU A 35 -8.73 -5.55 3.42
N ASP A 36 -7.54 -5.27 2.90
CA ASP A 36 -6.31 -5.01 3.66
C ASP A 36 -5.67 -3.75 3.07
N ILE A 37 -5.44 -2.72 3.88
CA ILE A 37 -4.82 -1.45 3.50
C ILE A 37 -3.52 -1.30 4.28
N ASP A 38 -2.39 -1.55 3.60
CA ASP A 38 -1.07 -1.38 4.16
C ASP A 38 -0.51 0.03 3.87
N LEU A 39 -0.01 0.70 4.92
CA LEU A 39 0.84 1.88 4.75
C LEU A 39 2.26 1.42 4.44
N LEU A 40 2.77 1.77 3.26
CA LEU A 40 4.09 1.33 2.80
C LEU A 40 5.19 2.37 3.08
N PHE A 41 4.91 3.64 2.80
CA PHE A 41 5.89 4.72 2.84
C PHE A 41 5.26 6.01 3.36
N TRP A 42 6.10 6.88 3.90
CA TRP A 42 5.71 8.21 4.35
C TRP A 42 6.67 9.26 3.81
N GLU A 43 6.13 10.35 3.24
CA GLU A 43 6.94 11.45 2.70
C GLU A 43 7.84 12.07 3.78
N GLY A 44 7.38 12.15 5.02
CA GLY A 44 8.16 12.66 6.15
C GLY A 44 9.28 11.72 6.63
N GLY A 45 9.57 10.63 5.91
CA GLY A 45 10.66 9.70 6.20
C GLY A 45 10.21 8.48 6.99
N THR A 46 10.99 8.10 8.00
CA THR A 46 10.78 6.89 8.78
C THR A 46 9.79 7.11 9.93
N VAL A 47 9.04 6.06 10.26
CA VAL A 47 8.22 5.98 11.47
C VAL A 47 8.61 4.69 12.17
N ASP A 48 8.96 4.77 13.44
CA ASP A 48 9.31 3.60 14.25
C ASP A 48 8.58 3.70 15.59
N THR A 49 7.39 3.10 15.62
CA THR A 49 6.53 3.04 16.80
C THR A 49 6.01 1.62 16.96
N PRO A 50 5.58 1.21 18.17
CA PRO A 50 5.00 -0.11 18.38
C PRO A 50 3.81 -0.42 17.47
N GLU A 51 3.05 0.60 17.05
CA GLU A 51 1.85 0.47 16.25
C GLU A 51 2.11 0.58 14.73
N LEU A 52 3.19 1.25 14.32
CA LEU A 52 3.48 1.56 12.91
C LEU A 52 4.98 1.66 12.65
N THR A 53 5.44 0.88 11.67
CA THR A 53 6.81 0.94 11.13
C THR A 53 6.76 1.32 9.65
N LEU A 54 7.41 2.43 9.29
CA LEU A 54 7.55 2.91 7.92
C LEU A 54 9.03 3.22 7.61
N PRO A 55 9.56 2.83 6.42
CA PRO A 55 8.93 2.00 5.39
C PRO A 55 8.48 0.63 5.91
N HIS A 56 7.40 0.09 5.36
CA HIS A 56 6.84 -1.17 5.83
C HIS A 56 7.89 -2.30 5.73
N PRO A 57 8.30 -2.96 6.82
CA PRO A 57 9.56 -3.73 6.88
C PRO A 57 9.67 -4.86 5.85
N ARG A 58 8.53 -5.37 5.37
CA ARG A 58 8.46 -6.49 4.42
C ARG A 58 8.00 -6.09 3.02
N TRP A 59 8.04 -4.80 2.67
CA TRP A 59 7.54 -4.33 1.36
C TRP A 59 8.33 -4.93 0.18
N MET A 60 9.64 -5.15 0.36
CA MET A 60 10.51 -5.72 -0.69
C MET A 60 10.30 -7.23 -0.90
N GLU A 61 9.88 -7.96 0.14
CA GLU A 61 9.71 -9.43 0.09
C GLU A 61 8.42 -9.85 -0.65
N ARG A 62 7.56 -8.90 -1.01
CA ARG A 62 6.21 -9.17 -1.51
C ARG A 62 6.09 -8.76 -2.97
N GLY A 63 6.00 -9.74 -3.86
CA GLY A 63 5.79 -9.51 -5.30
C GLY A 63 4.56 -8.64 -5.60
N PHE A 64 3.45 -8.88 -4.89
CA PHE A 64 2.22 -8.08 -5.04
C PHE A 64 2.34 -6.63 -4.56
N VAL A 65 3.44 -6.26 -3.91
CA VAL A 65 3.77 -4.87 -3.57
C VAL A 65 4.74 -4.30 -4.60
N THR A 66 5.85 -4.99 -4.84
CA THR A 66 6.95 -4.50 -5.69
C THR A 66 6.56 -4.39 -7.16
N VAL A 67 5.79 -5.34 -7.71
CA VAL A 67 5.36 -5.32 -9.12
C VAL A 67 4.44 -4.13 -9.42
N PRO A 68 3.33 -3.90 -8.70
CA PRO A 68 2.51 -2.71 -8.92
C PRO A 68 3.27 -1.40 -8.69
N LEU A 69 4.15 -1.35 -7.70
CA LEU A 69 4.93 -0.16 -7.38
C LEU A 69 5.85 0.26 -8.53
N ARG A 70 6.50 -0.71 -9.19
CA ARG A 70 7.29 -0.46 -10.40
C ARG A 70 6.45 0.17 -11.52
N HIS A 71 5.20 -0.27 -11.70
CA HIS A 71 4.31 0.33 -12.69
C HIS A 71 3.90 1.75 -12.30
N LEU A 72 3.56 1.98 -11.04
CA LEU A 72 3.19 3.31 -10.53
C LEU A 72 4.33 4.32 -10.68
N LEU A 73 5.57 3.92 -10.40
CA LEU A 73 6.74 4.81 -10.51
C LEU A 73 7.11 5.20 -11.95
N GLN A 74 6.54 4.53 -12.95
CA GLN A 74 6.65 4.93 -14.37
C GLN A 74 5.55 5.91 -14.79
N ALA A 75 4.49 6.09 -13.99
CA ALA A 75 3.40 6.98 -14.32
C ALA A 75 3.87 8.45 -14.26
N PRO A 76 3.57 9.30 -15.27
CA PRO A 76 4.07 10.68 -15.33
C PRO A 76 3.80 11.50 -14.06
N ALA A 77 2.63 11.30 -13.43
CA ALA A 77 2.22 12.01 -12.21
C ALA A 77 3.10 11.69 -10.98
N LEU A 78 3.73 10.52 -10.94
CA LEU A 78 4.63 10.10 -9.86
C LEU A 78 6.11 10.16 -10.28
N ALA A 79 6.39 10.06 -11.58
CA ALA A 79 7.72 10.17 -12.14
C ALA A 79 8.30 11.60 -12.00
N SER A 80 7.45 12.63 -12.01
CA SER A 80 7.90 14.04 -11.92
C SER A 80 8.21 14.53 -10.51
N THR A 81 7.95 13.74 -9.46
CA THR A 81 8.19 14.16 -8.07
C THR A 81 9.49 13.58 -7.54
N THR A 82 10.41 14.42 -7.06
CA THR A 82 11.70 14.00 -6.46
C THR A 82 11.53 13.27 -5.12
N VAL A 83 10.38 13.43 -4.48
CA VAL A 83 10.08 12.85 -3.17
C VAL A 83 10.23 11.31 -3.13
N TRP A 84 10.06 10.64 -4.28
CA TRP A 84 10.19 9.18 -4.41
C TRP A 84 11.46 8.73 -5.16
N ASP A 85 12.46 9.61 -5.30
CA ASP A 85 13.72 9.29 -5.97
C ASP A 85 14.44 8.10 -5.32
N TRP A 86 14.47 8.06 -3.98
CA TRP A 86 15.03 6.92 -3.26
C TRP A 86 14.27 5.64 -3.62
N LEU A 87 12.93 5.68 -3.63
CA LEU A 87 12.12 4.50 -3.91
C LEU A 87 12.37 3.97 -5.33
N ARG A 88 12.57 4.86 -6.31
CA ARG A 88 12.97 4.45 -7.66
C ARG A 88 14.33 3.74 -7.73
N ARG A 89 15.24 4.03 -6.80
CA ARG A 89 16.54 3.34 -6.68
C ARG A 89 16.43 2.01 -5.96
N GLU A 90 15.58 1.94 -4.93
CA GLU A 90 15.45 0.75 -4.08
C GLU A 90 14.47 -0.29 -4.63
N VAL A 91 13.46 0.11 -5.40
CA VAL A 91 12.49 -0.84 -5.97
C VAL A 91 13.24 -1.79 -6.90
N PRO A 92 13.22 -3.12 -6.62
CA PRO A 92 13.97 -4.08 -7.39
C PRO A 92 13.59 -4.08 -8.87
N LEU A 93 14.58 -4.14 -9.76
CA LEU A 93 14.35 -4.29 -11.20
C LEU A 93 13.73 -5.66 -11.54
N ALA A 94 14.10 -6.68 -10.77
CA ALA A 94 13.51 -8.01 -10.82
C ALA A 94 12.60 -8.21 -9.58
N PRO A 95 11.35 -8.65 -9.75
CA PRO A 95 10.41 -8.80 -8.64
C PRO A 95 10.85 -9.87 -7.67
N ALA A 96 10.44 -9.75 -6.41
CA ALA A 96 10.70 -10.73 -5.34
C ALA A 96 9.88 -12.04 -5.49
N GLY A 97 9.68 -12.50 -6.72
CA GLY A 97 8.79 -13.58 -7.12
C GLY A 97 7.53 -13.05 -7.81
N GLU A 98 7.26 -13.53 -9.03
CA GLU A 98 5.99 -13.30 -9.73
C GLU A 98 4.99 -14.45 -9.52
N ASP A 99 5.38 -15.47 -8.76
CA ASP A 99 4.58 -16.66 -8.53
C ASP A 99 3.23 -16.30 -7.88
N GLY A 100 2.16 -16.55 -8.63
CA GLY A 100 0.78 -16.26 -8.21
C GLY A 100 0.30 -14.83 -8.51
N LEU A 101 1.12 -13.97 -9.13
CA LEU A 101 0.65 -12.69 -9.64
C LEU A 101 0.02 -12.86 -11.02
N ARG A 102 -1.15 -12.24 -11.21
CA ARG A 102 -1.81 -12.17 -12.50
C ARG A 102 -2.34 -10.76 -12.72
N ALA A 103 -2.09 -10.20 -13.90
CA ALA A 103 -2.70 -8.95 -14.29
C ALA A 103 -4.23 -9.08 -14.22
N TRP A 104 -4.87 -8.12 -13.53
CA TRP A 104 -6.32 -8.04 -13.51
C TRP A 104 -6.82 -7.58 -14.89
N HIS A 105 -7.64 -8.41 -15.53
CA HIS A 105 -8.26 -8.11 -16.83
C HIS A 105 -9.78 -7.90 -16.74
N GLY A 106 -10.36 -7.96 -15.55
CA GLY A 106 -11.80 -7.73 -15.35
C GLY A 106 -12.16 -6.24 -15.33
N SER A 107 -13.44 -5.92 -15.43
CA SER A 107 -13.92 -4.59 -15.07
C SER A 107 -13.73 -4.38 -13.56
N THR A 108 -13.31 -3.17 -13.15
CA THR A 108 -13.37 -2.79 -11.74
C THR A 108 -14.84 -2.76 -11.31
N PRO A 109 -15.27 -3.60 -10.35
CA PRO A 109 -16.68 -3.66 -9.95
C PRO A 109 -17.12 -2.45 -9.12
N TRP A 110 -16.24 -1.45 -8.93
CA TRP A 110 -16.52 -0.25 -8.17
C TRP A 110 -17.50 0.65 -8.91
N ARG A 111 -18.70 0.78 -8.34
CA ARG A 111 -19.64 1.86 -8.69
C ARG A 111 -19.48 2.95 -7.64
N PRO A 112 -19.37 4.24 -8.02
CA PRO A 112 -19.38 5.32 -7.05
C PRO A 112 -20.65 5.23 -6.20
N THR A 113 -20.52 5.38 -4.88
CA THR A 113 -21.67 5.59 -4.00
C THR A 113 -22.42 6.84 -4.47
N PRO A 114 -23.74 6.77 -4.71
CA PRO A 114 -24.53 7.98 -4.94
C PRO A 114 -24.31 8.94 -3.78
N GLY A 115 -23.98 10.19 -4.11
CA GLY A 115 -23.80 11.27 -3.14
C GLY A 115 -25.10 11.74 -2.51
#